data_AF-A0A351SQA8-F1
#
_entry.id   AF-A0A351SQA8-F1
#
_cell.length_a   1.000
_cell.length_b   1.000
_cell.length_c   1.000
_cell.angle_alpha   90.00
_cell.angle_beta   90.00
_cell.angle_gamma   90.00
#
_symmetry.space_group_name_H-M   'P 1'
#
loop_
_entity.id
_entity.type
_entity.pdbx_description
1 polymer ?
#
loop_
_entity_poly.entity_id
_entity_poly.type
_entity_poly.pdbx_seq_one_letter_code
_entity_poly.pdbx_strand_id
1 'polypeptide(L)'
;VNTYLEESLSYTLEYKTTEDGEYQSLETAHTNVPQSDKAEDYNLAKNITIPAGETYYYKLTITFNNLPDINQEADRTAILSTKFNLGSVIKEKTAIEMIIASAKSGTPSFANVATTDEGVYSMQDDYGTSYYYRGAVENNYVKFGGFFWRIIRINGDGSLRMIYDGTQAYANAGGGNGLGGTDRFTHTGVAWNTTNYNDAKYVGWMYGGANGNASTSKSQAQTNETNTNIKTQVDSWYKTNIVDKGLSKYISDEIFCNDRSTATSSETWWTSDTKKGFGSDSTVYGGWSRFMKTDGSWNMTSPSPHIRVSTKE
;
A
#
# COMPACT_ATOMS: atom_id res chain seq x y z
N VAL A 1 -39.12 6.66 23.33
CA VAL A 1 -40.28 7.30 22.68
C VAL A 1 -40.20 8.78 22.96
N ASN A 2 -39.93 9.56 21.92
CA ASN A 2 -39.83 11.01 21.95
C ASN A 2 -40.84 11.54 20.93
N THR A 3 -41.88 12.22 21.39
CA THR A 3 -43.05 12.61 20.56
C THR A 3 -43.11 14.11 20.28
N TYR A 4 -41.98 14.81 20.39
CA TYR A 4 -41.89 16.23 20.10
C TYR A 4 -42.04 16.49 18.61
N LEU A 5 -42.53 17.67 18.23
CA LEU A 5 -42.50 18.11 16.85
C LEU A 5 -41.05 18.24 16.35
N GLU A 6 -40.86 18.06 15.05
CA GLU A 6 -39.57 18.33 14.40
C GLU A 6 -39.15 19.78 14.68
N GLU A 7 -37.85 20.00 14.91
CA GLU A 7 -37.26 21.30 15.30
C GLU A 7 -37.66 21.86 16.67
N SER A 8 -38.67 21.32 17.36
CA SER A 8 -38.99 21.77 18.73
C SER A 8 -37.84 21.57 19.70
N LEU A 9 -37.03 20.53 19.49
CA LEU A 9 -35.81 20.29 20.25
C LEU A 9 -34.60 20.22 19.31
N SER A 10 -33.58 21.03 19.58
CA SER A 10 -32.25 20.90 18.97
C SER A 10 -31.23 20.50 20.03
N TYR A 11 -30.06 20.03 19.58
CA TYR A 11 -28.96 19.74 20.49
C TYR A 11 -27.62 20.16 19.93
N THR A 12 -26.69 20.48 20.84
CA THR A 12 -25.27 20.63 20.54
C THR A 12 -24.47 19.68 21.42
N LEU A 13 -23.32 19.25 20.89
CA LEU A 13 -22.39 18.41 21.62
C LEU A 13 -21.03 19.09 21.64
N GLU A 14 -20.45 19.14 22.83
CA GLU A 14 -19.13 19.73 23.06
C GLU A 14 -18.29 18.76 23.91
N TYR A 15 -16.97 18.87 23.80
CA TYR A 15 -16.04 18.03 24.56
C TYR A 15 -14.85 18.82 25.11
N LYS A 16 -14.22 18.29 26.15
CA LYS A 16 -12.91 18.73 26.64
C LYS A 16 -12.08 17.54 27.10
N THR A 17 -10.76 17.68 27.07
CA THR A 17 -9.81 16.59 27.37
C THR A 17 -9.21 16.66 28.78
N THR A 18 -9.50 17.73 29.52
CA THR A 18 -9.07 17.92 30.91
C THR A 18 -10.24 18.41 31.75
N GLU A 19 -10.18 18.18 33.06
CA GLU A 19 -11.26 18.54 33.98
C GLU A 19 -11.50 20.06 34.01
N ASP A 20 -10.44 20.87 33.91
CA ASP A 20 -10.50 22.34 33.91
C ASP A 20 -10.41 22.96 32.50
N GLY A 21 -10.48 22.14 31.45
CA GLY A 21 -10.36 22.61 30.07
C GLY A 21 -11.58 23.36 29.55
N GLU A 22 -11.37 24.09 28.46
CA GLU A 22 -12.44 24.73 27.68
C GLU A 22 -13.15 23.72 26.77
N TYR A 23 -14.46 23.87 26.63
CA TYR A 23 -15.27 23.03 25.75
C TYR A 23 -15.04 23.41 24.27
N GLN A 24 -14.83 22.39 23.45
CA GLN A 24 -14.72 22.49 21.99
C GLN A 24 -15.96 21.86 21.35
N SER A 25 -16.45 22.45 20.25
CA SER A 25 -17.57 21.89 19.51
C SER A 25 -17.25 20.53 18.92
N LEU A 26 -18.21 19.61 18.99
CA LEU A 26 -18.17 18.31 18.33
C LEU A 26 -19.24 18.28 17.23
N GLU A 27 -18.90 17.72 16.07
CA GLU A 27 -19.83 17.64 14.95
C GLU A 27 -20.95 16.64 15.26
N THR A 28 -22.19 17.14 15.31
CA THR A 28 -23.38 16.33 15.56
C THR A 28 -23.84 15.59 14.30
N ALA A 29 -24.46 14.42 14.48
CA ALA A 29 -25.02 13.66 13.36
C ALA A 29 -26.33 14.27 12.83
N HIS A 30 -27.05 14.98 13.71
CA HIS A 30 -28.31 15.65 13.41
C HIS A 30 -28.33 17.04 14.06
N THR A 31 -29.19 17.92 13.55
CA THR A 31 -29.46 19.25 14.14
C THR A 31 -30.59 19.20 15.17
N ASN A 32 -31.57 18.31 14.96
CA ASN A 32 -32.73 18.12 15.83
C ASN A 32 -32.55 16.89 16.74
N VAL A 33 -33.12 16.94 17.95
CA VAL A 33 -33.22 15.76 18.80
C VAL A 33 -34.08 14.71 18.09
N PRO A 34 -33.58 13.47 17.88
CA PRO A 34 -34.33 12.46 17.15
C PRO A 34 -35.68 12.13 17.80
N GLN A 35 -36.74 12.18 16.98
CA GLN A 35 -38.09 11.73 17.33
C GLN A 35 -38.25 10.23 17.05
N SER A 36 -39.01 9.54 17.88
CA SER A 36 -39.37 8.13 17.63
C SER A 36 -40.61 7.76 18.43
N ASP A 37 -41.54 7.05 17.79
CA ASP A 37 -42.72 6.44 18.43
C ASP A 37 -42.37 5.17 19.22
N LYS A 38 -41.11 4.69 19.11
CA LYS A 38 -40.58 3.49 19.76
C LYS A 38 -39.24 3.80 20.45
N ALA A 39 -38.61 2.78 21.01
CA ALA A 39 -37.26 2.90 21.55
C ALA A 39 -36.27 2.46 20.47
N GLU A 40 -35.45 3.40 19.99
CA GLU A 40 -34.47 3.19 18.93
C GLU A 40 -33.18 3.93 19.26
N ASP A 41 -32.06 3.41 18.74
CA ASP A 41 -30.75 4.00 18.91
C ASP A 41 -30.46 4.99 17.77
N TYR A 42 -30.00 6.19 18.13
CA TYR A 42 -29.61 7.24 17.19
C TYR A 42 -28.20 7.72 17.51
N ASN A 43 -27.39 7.91 16.47
CA ASN A 43 -26.09 8.54 16.62
C ASN A 43 -26.28 10.04 16.88
N LEU A 44 -25.62 10.57 17.91
CA LEU A 44 -25.64 12.01 18.21
C LEU A 44 -24.40 12.74 17.69
N ALA A 45 -23.29 12.03 17.53
CA ALA A 45 -22.05 12.54 16.95
C ALA A 45 -21.73 11.77 15.68
N LYS A 46 -21.07 12.42 14.72
CA LYS A 46 -20.55 11.72 13.53
C LYS A 46 -19.35 10.85 13.89
N ASN A 47 -18.36 11.44 14.55
CA ASN A 47 -17.11 10.79 14.91
C ASN A 47 -16.73 11.12 16.36
N ILE A 48 -16.47 10.09 17.17
CA ILE A 48 -15.86 10.23 18.50
C ILE A 48 -14.64 9.30 18.55
N THR A 49 -13.48 9.85 18.90
CA THR A 49 -12.25 9.06 19.11
C THR A 49 -11.71 9.35 20.49
N ILE A 50 -11.57 8.31 21.31
CA ILE A 50 -11.02 8.38 22.66
C ILE A 50 -9.81 7.43 22.70
N PRO A 51 -8.57 7.95 22.78
CA PRO A 51 -7.39 7.09 22.89
C PRO A 51 -7.44 6.23 24.16
N ALA A 52 -6.83 5.04 24.09
CA ALA A 52 -6.80 4.14 25.23
C ALA A 52 -6.06 4.78 26.42
N GLY A 53 -6.71 4.81 27.59
CA GLY A 53 -6.15 5.39 28.82
C GLY A 53 -6.48 6.88 29.02
N GLU A 54 -7.06 7.54 28.02
CA GLU A 54 -7.43 8.96 28.10
C GLU A 54 -8.86 9.15 28.60
N THR A 55 -9.13 10.28 29.25
CA THR A 55 -10.47 10.67 29.73
C THR A 55 -10.95 11.90 28.99
N TYR A 56 -12.15 11.82 28.43
CA TYR A 56 -12.81 12.92 27.72
C TYR A 56 -14.12 13.26 28.44
N TYR A 57 -14.41 14.54 28.57
CA TYR A 57 -15.63 15.06 29.19
C TYR A 57 -16.54 15.63 28.12
N TYR A 58 -17.82 15.28 28.14
CA TYR A 58 -18.79 15.72 27.14
C TYR A 58 -19.88 16.56 27.79
N LYS A 59 -20.37 17.56 27.05
CA LYS A 59 -21.51 18.40 27.42
C LYS A 59 -22.52 18.35 26.28
N LEU A 60 -23.68 17.80 26.59
CA LEU A 60 -24.86 17.82 25.72
C LEU A 60 -25.74 18.99 26.16
N THR A 61 -26.00 19.92 25.25
CA THR A 61 -26.97 20.99 25.46
C THR A 61 -28.19 20.68 24.62
N ILE A 62 -29.37 20.65 25.24
CA ILE A 62 -30.65 20.50 24.54
C ILE A 62 -31.41 21.82 24.66
N THR A 63 -31.88 22.34 23.54
CA THR A 63 -32.60 23.60 23.47
C THR A 63 -34.03 23.35 23.00
N PHE A 64 -35.00 23.84 23.77
CA PHE A 64 -36.39 23.93 23.33
C PHE A 64 -36.57 25.20 22.51
N ASN A 65 -36.79 25.03 21.21
CA ASN A 65 -36.88 26.12 20.26
C ASN A 65 -38.31 26.65 20.19
N ASN A 66 -38.46 27.97 20.09
CA ASN A 66 -39.74 28.60 19.85
C ASN A 66 -40.07 28.54 18.35
N LEU A 67 -41.14 27.84 17.98
CA LEU A 67 -41.66 27.74 16.63
C LEU A 67 -42.92 28.61 16.51
N PRO A 68 -42.81 29.88 16.07
CA PRO A 68 -43.85 30.90 16.27
C PRO A 68 -45.18 30.61 15.55
N ASP A 69 -45.15 29.80 14.49
CA ASP A 69 -46.30 29.48 13.66
C ASP A 69 -46.93 28.11 13.98
N ILE A 70 -46.47 27.44 15.05
CA ILE A 70 -46.85 26.07 15.40
C ILE A 70 -47.32 26.00 16.86
N ASN A 71 -48.39 25.27 17.11
CA ASN A 71 -48.86 25.01 18.48
C ASN A 71 -47.96 23.97 19.17
N GLN A 72 -47.08 24.41 20.07
CA GLN A 72 -46.14 23.57 20.82
C GLN A 72 -46.63 23.17 22.23
N GLU A 73 -47.91 23.35 22.58
CA GLU A 73 -48.42 23.04 23.94
C GLU A 73 -48.20 21.57 24.34
N ALA A 74 -48.36 20.64 23.39
CA ALA A 74 -48.08 19.23 23.63
C ALA A 74 -46.60 18.99 23.94
N ASP A 75 -45.69 19.69 23.25
CA ASP A 75 -44.25 19.54 23.41
C ASP A 75 -43.74 20.07 24.75
N ARG A 76 -44.36 21.14 25.28
CA ARG A 76 -43.98 21.72 26.59
C ARG A 76 -44.17 20.75 27.76
N THR A 77 -45.02 19.74 27.60
CA THR A 77 -45.34 18.74 28.63
C THR A 77 -44.85 17.34 28.29
N ALA A 78 -44.28 17.15 27.10
CA ALA A 78 -43.72 15.87 26.68
C ALA A 78 -42.42 15.56 27.45
N ILE A 79 -42.16 14.26 27.64
CA ILE A 79 -41.02 13.74 28.39
C ILE A 79 -39.93 13.25 27.43
N LEU A 80 -38.70 13.75 27.61
CA LEU A 80 -37.53 13.33 26.84
C LEU A 80 -36.83 12.22 27.62
N SER A 81 -37.03 10.97 27.20
CA SER A 81 -36.39 9.81 27.81
C SER A 81 -35.23 9.33 26.94
N THR A 82 -34.00 9.59 27.36
CA THR A 82 -32.78 9.24 26.61
C THR A 82 -31.78 8.48 27.47
N LYS A 83 -31.04 7.56 26.84
CA LYS A 83 -29.91 6.85 27.43
C LYS A 83 -28.72 7.00 26.50
N PHE A 84 -27.60 7.47 27.04
CA PHE A 84 -26.37 7.64 26.27
C PHE A 84 -25.48 6.41 26.46
N ASN A 85 -24.92 5.93 25.36
CA ASN A 85 -23.85 4.94 25.36
C ASN A 85 -22.84 5.33 24.27
N LEU A 86 -21.58 4.89 24.41
CA LEU A 86 -20.53 5.15 23.41
C LEU A 86 -20.64 4.25 22.18
N GLY A 87 -21.74 3.52 22.02
CA GLY A 87 -21.92 2.49 21.01
C GLY A 87 -21.08 1.26 21.27
N SER A 88 -21.07 0.38 20.28
CA SER A 88 -20.00 -0.61 20.13
C SER A 88 -18.73 0.11 19.68
N VAL A 89 -17.55 -0.42 20.02
CA VAL A 89 -16.28 0.07 19.46
C VAL A 89 -16.41 0.03 17.93
N ILE A 90 -16.54 1.20 17.31
CA ILE A 90 -16.41 1.32 15.86
C ILE A 90 -14.92 1.23 15.60
N LYS A 91 -14.42 0.01 15.37
CA LYS A 91 -13.15 -0.14 14.66
C LYS A 91 -13.42 0.33 13.24
N GLU A 92 -13.16 1.60 12.98
CA GLU A 92 -13.05 2.06 11.60
C GLU A 92 -12.08 1.12 10.90
N LYS A 93 -12.54 0.55 9.78
CA LYS A 93 -11.66 -0.24 8.93
C LYS A 93 -10.53 0.68 8.49
N THR A 94 -9.31 0.27 8.75
CA THR A 94 -8.13 0.88 8.16
C THR A 94 -8.25 0.87 6.64
N ALA A 95 -7.53 1.77 5.96
CA ALA A 95 -7.48 1.78 4.50
C ALA A 95 -7.11 0.39 3.93
N ILE A 96 -6.23 -0.34 4.61
CA ILE A 96 -5.83 -1.71 4.27
C ILE A 96 -7.01 -2.68 4.37
N GLU A 97 -7.76 -2.65 5.48
CA GLU A 97 -8.95 -3.49 5.64
C GLU A 97 -10.04 -3.18 4.62
N MET A 98 -10.17 -1.92 4.20
CA MET A 98 -11.08 -1.53 3.11
C MET A 98 -10.63 -2.11 1.76
N ILE A 99 -9.32 -2.04 1.43
CA ILE A 99 -8.76 -2.64 0.21
C ILE A 99 -9.00 -4.15 0.21
N ILE A 100 -8.68 -4.84 1.31
CA ILE A 100 -8.92 -6.28 1.47
C ILE A 100 -10.41 -6.61 1.29
N ALA A 101 -11.31 -5.84 1.90
CA ALA A 101 -12.75 -6.06 1.79
C ALA A 101 -13.30 -5.85 0.37
N SER A 102 -12.59 -5.10 -0.48
CA SER A 102 -12.93 -4.89 -1.90
C SER A 102 -12.47 -6.01 -2.83
N ALA A 103 -11.75 -7.01 -2.32
CA ALA A 103 -11.20 -8.08 -3.12
C ALA A 103 -12.31 -8.89 -3.81
N LYS A 104 -12.16 -9.09 -5.12
CA LYS A 104 -13.06 -9.90 -5.94
C LYS A 104 -12.73 -11.38 -5.79
N SER A 105 -13.74 -12.22 -5.96
CA SER A 105 -13.58 -13.68 -6.01
C SER A 105 -13.01 -14.15 -7.35
N GLY A 106 -12.40 -15.34 -7.35
CA GLY A 106 -11.81 -15.94 -8.54
C GLY A 106 -10.42 -15.40 -8.89
N THR A 107 -9.89 -15.88 -10.01
CA THR A 107 -8.56 -15.48 -10.53
C THR A 107 -8.77 -14.72 -11.84
N PRO A 108 -8.25 -13.49 -11.97
CA PRO A 108 -8.38 -12.72 -13.20
C PRO A 108 -7.53 -13.34 -14.31
N SER A 109 -7.88 -13.04 -15.56
CA SER A 109 -7.03 -13.41 -16.69
C SER A 109 -5.84 -12.47 -16.81
N PHE A 110 -4.66 -13.05 -17.02
CA PHE A 110 -3.41 -12.32 -17.28
C PHE A 110 -2.99 -12.38 -18.75
N ALA A 111 -3.83 -12.94 -19.62
CA ALA A 111 -3.51 -13.10 -21.04
C ALA A 111 -3.32 -11.75 -21.77
N ASN A 112 -3.93 -10.68 -21.27
CA ASN A 112 -3.87 -9.34 -21.84
C ASN A 112 -3.49 -8.30 -20.79
N VAL A 113 -2.86 -7.20 -21.24
CA VAL A 113 -2.69 -6.00 -20.41
C VAL A 113 -4.07 -5.51 -19.98
N ALA A 114 -4.27 -5.21 -18.68
CA ALA A 114 -5.51 -4.54 -18.27
C ALA A 114 -5.32 -3.05 -18.32
N THR A 115 -6.18 -2.40 -19.08
CA THR A 115 -6.18 -0.95 -19.29
C THR A 115 -7.22 -0.23 -18.43
N THR A 116 -8.15 -0.98 -17.84
CA THR A 116 -9.20 -0.49 -16.94
C THR A 116 -8.92 -0.90 -15.50
N ASP A 117 -9.59 -0.27 -14.53
CA ASP A 117 -9.62 -0.75 -13.15
C ASP A 117 -10.38 -2.10 -13.09
N GLU A 118 -9.64 -3.20 -12.88
CA GLU A 118 -10.24 -4.53 -12.70
C GLU A 118 -10.40 -4.88 -11.22
N GLY A 119 -9.91 -4.05 -10.30
CA GLY A 119 -10.03 -4.19 -8.85
C GLY A 119 -8.89 -4.96 -8.17
N VAL A 120 -9.19 -5.43 -6.96
CA VAL A 120 -8.27 -6.18 -6.09
C VAL A 120 -8.60 -7.66 -6.18
N TYR A 121 -7.57 -8.50 -6.24
CA TYR A 121 -7.67 -9.96 -6.22
C TYR A 121 -6.75 -10.52 -5.14
N SER A 122 -6.91 -11.79 -4.82
CA SER A 122 -6.11 -12.46 -3.80
C SER A 122 -5.48 -13.75 -4.31
N MET A 123 -4.34 -14.10 -3.74
CA MET A 123 -3.70 -15.39 -3.92
C MET A 123 -2.75 -15.71 -2.77
N GLN A 124 -2.38 -16.97 -2.61
CA GLN A 124 -1.48 -17.37 -1.53
C GLN A 124 -0.04 -16.95 -1.80
N ASP A 125 0.63 -16.40 -0.79
CA ASP A 125 2.08 -16.23 -0.72
C ASP A 125 2.68 -17.18 0.33
N ASP A 126 3.91 -16.89 0.79
CA ASP A 126 4.61 -17.69 1.80
C ASP A 126 4.21 -17.34 3.25
N TYR A 127 3.42 -16.27 3.43
CA TYR A 127 2.99 -15.74 4.72
C TYR A 127 1.47 -15.83 4.93
N GLY A 128 0.70 -16.15 3.89
CA GLY A 128 -0.75 -16.33 3.95
C GLY A 128 -1.45 -15.83 2.68
N THR A 129 -2.56 -15.13 2.86
CA THR A 129 -3.35 -14.58 1.75
C THR A 129 -2.85 -13.18 1.38
N SER A 130 -2.19 -13.08 0.23
CA SER A 130 -1.78 -11.81 -0.38
C SER A 130 -2.94 -11.19 -1.16
N TYR A 131 -2.99 -9.86 -1.22
CA TYR A 131 -3.96 -9.09 -2.01
C TYR A 131 -3.23 -8.14 -2.96
N TYR A 132 -3.56 -8.18 -4.25
CA TYR A 132 -2.88 -7.40 -5.28
C TYR A 132 -3.88 -6.71 -6.20
N TYR A 133 -3.45 -5.58 -6.75
CA TYR A 133 -4.27 -4.80 -7.68
C TYR A 133 -4.11 -5.31 -9.11
N ARG A 134 -5.19 -5.19 -9.90
CA ARG A 134 -5.20 -5.51 -11.32
C ARG A 134 -5.74 -4.34 -12.14
N GLY A 135 -4.94 -3.91 -13.10
CA GLY A 135 -5.32 -2.87 -14.05
C GLY A 135 -5.06 -1.45 -13.55
N ALA A 136 -5.79 -0.48 -14.10
CA ALA A 136 -5.56 0.95 -13.92
C ALA A 136 -6.25 1.51 -12.65
N VAL A 137 -5.94 0.92 -11.50
CA VAL A 137 -6.51 1.30 -10.18
C VAL A 137 -5.99 2.66 -9.68
N GLU A 138 -6.84 3.50 -9.14
CA GLU A 138 -6.44 4.86 -8.69
C GLU A 138 -6.12 4.93 -7.19
N ASN A 139 -6.61 3.96 -6.41
CA ASN A 139 -6.51 3.93 -4.94
C ASN A 139 -5.32 3.10 -4.42
N ASN A 140 -4.20 3.06 -5.14
CA ASN A 140 -3.02 2.26 -4.79
C ASN A 140 -1.77 3.10 -4.45
N TYR A 141 -1.93 4.34 -3.99
CA TYR A 141 -0.83 5.17 -3.50
C TYR A 141 -0.76 5.22 -1.99
N VAL A 142 0.47 5.28 -1.48
CA VAL A 142 0.78 5.63 -0.09
C VAL A 142 1.79 6.77 -0.10
N LYS A 143 1.56 7.78 0.76
CA LYS A 143 2.56 8.81 1.05
C LYS A 143 3.34 8.42 2.29
N PHE A 144 4.64 8.19 2.15
CA PHE A 144 5.53 7.77 3.24
C PHE A 144 6.90 8.45 3.11
N GLY A 145 7.42 8.97 4.21
CA GLY A 145 8.71 9.68 4.24
C GLY A 145 8.77 10.96 3.40
N GLY A 146 7.62 11.52 3.02
CA GLY A 146 7.51 12.66 2.12
C GLY A 146 7.42 12.30 0.63
N PHE A 147 7.49 11.01 0.29
CA PHE A 147 7.45 10.50 -1.08
C PHE A 147 6.19 9.68 -1.34
N PHE A 148 5.87 9.50 -2.62
CA PHE A 148 4.74 8.71 -3.07
C PHE A 148 5.21 7.34 -3.53
N TRP A 149 4.46 6.32 -3.12
CA TRP A 149 4.77 4.93 -3.37
C TRP A 149 3.53 4.24 -3.93
N ARG A 150 3.70 3.38 -4.93
CA ARG A 150 2.63 2.50 -5.40
C ARG A 150 2.61 1.25 -4.54
N ILE A 151 1.44 0.87 -4.06
CA ILE A 151 1.22 -0.43 -3.44
C ILE A 151 1.25 -1.47 -4.55
N ILE A 152 2.21 -2.40 -4.46
CA ILE A 152 2.28 -3.59 -5.32
C ILE A 152 1.27 -4.63 -4.81
N ARG A 153 1.29 -4.87 -3.49
CA ARG A 153 0.39 -5.81 -2.82
C ARG A 153 0.38 -5.61 -1.31
N ILE A 154 -0.64 -6.16 -0.66
CA ILE A 154 -0.67 -6.46 0.77
C ILE A 154 -0.23 -7.92 0.91
N ASN A 155 0.82 -8.17 1.69
CA ASN A 155 1.34 -9.51 1.94
C ASN A 155 0.42 -10.29 2.88
N GLY A 156 0.58 -11.62 2.94
CA GLY A 156 -0.18 -12.50 3.82
C GLY A 156 -0.05 -12.19 5.31
N ASP A 157 1.04 -11.55 5.73
CA ASP A 157 1.27 -11.06 7.10
C ASP A 157 0.66 -9.67 7.38
N GLY A 158 -0.01 -9.07 6.39
CA GLY A 158 -0.60 -7.74 6.46
C GLY A 158 0.35 -6.57 6.16
N SER A 159 1.64 -6.84 5.91
CA SER A 159 2.60 -5.79 5.51
C SER A 159 2.36 -5.31 4.08
N LEU A 160 2.72 -4.06 3.78
CA LEU A 160 2.60 -3.49 2.44
C LEU A 160 3.91 -3.67 1.66
N ARG A 161 3.83 -4.25 0.46
CA ARG A 161 4.90 -4.19 -0.53
C ARG A 161 4.64 -3.02 -1.47
N MET A 162 5.60 -2.12 -1.57
CA MET A 162 5.45 -0.88 -2.33
C MET A 162 6.69 -0.58 -3.18
N ILE A 163 6.51 0.28 -4.19
CA ILE A 163 7.59 0.78 -5.05
C ILE A 163 7.56 2.30 -5.11
N TYR A 164 8.73 2.91 -5.04
CA TYR A 164 8.88 4.36 -5.13
C TYR A 164 8.29 4.87 -6.44
N ASP A 165 7.53 5.96 -6.39
CA ASP A 165 6.86 6.52 -7.57
C ASP A 165 6.90 8.06 -7.60
N GLY A 166 7.89 8.67 -6.94
CA GLY A 166 8.18 10.09 -7.06
C GLY A 166 7.76 10.96 -5.87
N THR A 167 7.72 12.26 -6.10
CA THR A 167 7.36 13.29 -5.11
C THR A 167 5.89 13.72 -5.18
N GLN A 168 5.12 13.12 -6.09
CA GLN A 168 3.68 13.29 -6.24
C GLN A 168 3.02 11.99 -6.75
N ALA A 169 1.69 11.92 -6.65
CA ALA A 169 0.92 10.86 -7.28
C ALA A 169 0.75 11.14 -8.78
N TYR A 170 1.11 10.18 -9.61
CA TYR A 170 0.92 10.17 -11.06
C TYR A 170 -0.32 9.40 -11.48
N ALA A 171 -0.99 9.86 -12.53
CA ALA A 171 -2.07 9.11 -13.17
C ALA A 171 -1.58 7.78 -13.76
N ASN A 172 -2.48 6.81 -13.89
CA ASN A 172 -2.18 5.55 -14.56
C ASN A 172 -2.02 5.76 -16.07
N ALA A 173 -1.10 5.02 -16.68
CA ALA A 173 -0.87 5.10 -18.12
C ALA A 173 -2.00 4.47 -18.96
N GLY A 174 -2.95 3.76 -18.35
CA GLY A 174 -4.11 3.16 -19.06
C GLY A 174 -3.74 2.18 -20.17
N GLY A 175 -2.56 1.54 -20.09
CA GLY A 175 -2.00 0.70 -21.16
C GLY A 175 -1.16 1.43 -22.21
N GLY A 176 -0.97 2.75 -22.08
CA GLY A 176 -0.04 3.54 -22.88
C GLY A 176 1.42 3.38 -22.44
N ASN A 177 2.35 3.71 -23.35
CA ASN A 177 3.81 3.54 -23.15
C ASN A 177 4.49 4.71 -22.40
N GLY A 178 3.76 5.44 -21.57
CA GLY A 178 4.27 6.65 -20.90
C GLY A 178 4.38 6.49 -19.39
N LEU A 179 5.60 6.48 -18.86
CA LEU A 179 5.87 6.89 -17.48
C LEU A 179 5.92 8.42 -17.48
N GLY A 180 4.76 9.09 -17.42
CA GLY A 180 4.76 10.53 -17.13
C GLY A 180 5.46 10.77 -15.78
N GLY A 181 6.25 11.84 -15.66
CA GLY A 181 6.97 12.21 -14.43
C GLY A 181 8.48 11.94 -14.50
N THR A 182 9.29 12.96 -14.24
CA THR A 182 10.77 12.90 -14.30
C THR A 182 11.42 12.41 -13.01
N ASP A 183 10.67 12.33 -11.91
CA ASP A 183 11.16 12.04 -10.56
C ASP A 183 10.70 10.67 -10.02
N ARG A 184 10.12 9.83 -10.87
CA ARG A 184 9.60 8.49 -10.52
C ARG A 184 10.70 7.46 -10.27
N PHE A 185 11.94 7.82 -10.54
CA PHE A 185 13.13 7.09 -10.16
C PHE A 185 13.97 7.97 -9.25
N THR A 186 14.57 7.39 -8.21
CA THR A 186 15.49 8.15 -7.34
C THR A 186 16.75 8.57 -8.09
N HIS A 187 17.17 7.79 -9.08
CA HIS A 187 18.33 8.06 -9.93
C HIS A 187 18.11 7.52 -11.34
N THR A 188 18.67 8.20 -12.33
CA THR A 188 18.72 7.75 -13.73
C THR A 188 20.13 7.96 -14.28
N GLY A 189 20.48 7.27 -15.38
CA GLY A 189 21.79 7.44 -16.01
C GLY A 189 22.99 6.88 -15.21
N VAL A 190 22.73 6.02 -14.21
CA VAL A 190 23.78 5.37 -13.42
C VAL A 190 24.03 3.97 -13.96
N ALA A 191 25.23 3.73 -14.50
CA ALA A 191 25.64 2.39 -14.90
C ALA A 191 25.86 1.50 -13.66
N TRP A 192 25.51 0.21 -13.75
CA TRP A 192 25.76 -0.79 -12.70
C TRP A 192 27.23 -0.83 -12.28
N ASN A 193 28.12 -0.76 -13.28
CA ASN A 193 29.55 -0.64 -13.13
C ASN A 193 30.17 0.06 -14.36
N THR A 194 31.34 0.68 -14.21
CA THR A 194 32.04 1.46 -15.25
C THR A 194 33.37 0.85 -15.71
N THR A 195 33.92 -0.15 -15.01
CA THR A 195 35.23 -0.75 -15.32
C THR A 195 35.12 -2.25 -15.59
N ASN A 196 35.59 -2.73 -16.76
CA ASN A 196 35.46 -4.13 -17.17
C ASN A 196 34.00 -4.62 -17.19
N TYR A 197 33.08 -3.74 -17.61
CA TYR A 197 31.63 -3.92 -17.57
C TYR A 197 31.10 -5.16 -18.32
N ASN A 198 31.92 -5.81 -19.14
CA ASN A 198 31.55 -7.04 -19.86
C ASN A 198 31.57 -8.29 -18.97
N ASP A 199 32.05 -8.22 -17.72
CA ASP A 199 32.03 -9.37 -16.82
C ASP A 199 30.59 -9.68 -16.36
N ALA A 200 30.19 -10.95 -16.47
CA ALA A 200 28.87 -11.43 -16.09
C ALA A 200 28.50 -11.11 -14.63
N LYS A 201 29.47 -10.91 -13.73
CA LYS A 201 29.20 -10.55 -12.33
C LYS A 201 28.43 -9.24 -12.17
N TYR A 202 28.53 -8.31 -13.11
CA TYR A 202 27.98 -6.95 -12.99
C TYR A 202 26.47 -6.83 -13.24
N VAL A 203 25.75 -7.93 -13.48
CA VAL A 203 24.27 -7.92 -13.60
C VAL A 203 23.53 -7.92 -12.26
N GLY A 204 24.21 -8.22 -11.15
CA GLY A 204 23.60 -8.32 -9.83
C GLY A 204 23.52 -6.99 -9.09
N TRP A 205 22.58 -6.87 -8.14
CA TRP A 205 22.50 -5.73 -7.20
C TRP A 205 23.82 -5.49 -6.44
N MET A 206 24.46 -6.61 -6.08
CA MET A 206 25.83 -6.72 -5.57
C MET A 206 26.52 -7.84 -6.35
N TYR A 207 27.85 -7.83 -6.40
CA TYR A 207 28.66 -8.83 -7.11
C TYR A 207 29.85 -9.29 -6.26
N GLY A 208 30.50 -10.38 -6.63
CA GLY A 208 31.66 -10.86 -5.88
C GLY A 208 33.02 -10.37 -6.39
N GLY A 209 34.00 -10.39 -5.48
CA GLY A 209 35.34 -9.87 -5.69
C GLY A 209 35.40 -8.35 -5.88
N ALA A 210 36.62 -7.83 -6.02
CA ALA A 210 36.84 -6.39 -6.20
C ALA A 210 36.31 -5.87 -7.55
N ASN A 211 35.94 -4.59 -7.58
CA ASN A 211 35.60 -3.91 -8.83
C ASN A 211 36.80 -3.90 -9.79
N GLY A 212 36.55 -4.04 -11.08
CA GLY A 212 37.58 -4.07 -12.12
C GLY A 212 38.31 -5.41 -12.24
N ASN A 213 38.25 -6.31 -11.27
CA ASN A 213 38.86 -7.64 -11.40
C ASN A 213 37.89 -8.62 -12.06
N ALA A 214 38.35 -9.34 -13.08
CA ALA A 214 37.55 -10.37 -13.73
C ALA A 214 37.19 -11.50 -12.74
N SER A 215 35.95 -11.98 -12.79
CA SER A 215 35.54 -13.17 -12.05
C SER A 215 36.03 -14.43 -12.74
N THR A 216 36.43 -15.43 -11.96
CA THR A 216 37.01 -16.69 -12.45
C THR A 216 36.10 -17.89 -12.24
N SER A 217 34.97 -17.72 -11.54
CA SER A 217 33.95 -18.75 -11.37
C SER A 217 32.58 -18.13 -11.08
N LYS A 218 31.51 -18.89 -11.38
CA LYS A 218 30.12 -18.47 -11.11
C LYS A 218 29.88 -18.21 -9.62
N SER A 219 30.41 -19.10 -8.77
CA SER A 219 30.28 -18.96 -7.32
C SER A 219 30.90 -17.65 -6.85
N GLN A 220 32.12 -17.34 -7.30
CA GLN A 220 32.77 -16.06 -6.99
C GLN A 220 31.96 -14.88 -7.54
N ALA A 221 31.48 -14.94 -8.78
CA ALA A 221 30.76 -13.82 -9.39
C ALA A 221 29.50 -13.41 -8.58
N GLN A 222 28.89 -14.34 -7.84
CA GLN A 222 27.58 -14.16 -7.22
C GLN A 222 27.60 -14.03 -5.68
N THR A 223 28.76 -13.89 -5.02
CA THR A 223 28.87 -13.86 -3.55
C THR A 223 28.37 -12.59 -2.82
N ASN A 224 27.89 -11.57 -3.55
CA ASN A 224 27.41 -10.29 -2.97
C ASN A 224 28.43 -9.59 -2.03
N GLU A 225 29.72 -9.62 -2.36
CA GLU A 225 30.77 -8.97 -1.55
C GLU A 225 30.88 -7.46 -1.79
N THR A 226 30.61 -7.02 -3.02
CA THR A 226 30.85 -5.65 -3.47
C THR A 226 29.57 -5.01 -3.99
N ASN A 227 29.30 -3.79 -3.55
CA ASN A 227 28.16 -2.99 -4.01
C ASN A 227 28.35 -2.53 -5.47
N THR A 228 27.25 -2.45 -6.20
CA THR A 228 27.22 -1.74 -7.48
C THR A 228 27.17 -0.23 -7.28
N ASN A 229 27.48 0.50 -8.36
CA ASN A 229 27.40 1.96 -8.35
C ASN A 229 25.96 2.42 -8.05
N ILE A 230 24.96 1.80 -8.68
CA ILE A 230 23.54 2.13 -8.45
C ILE A 230 23.11 1.78 -7.03
N LYS A 231 23.55 0.65 -6.46
CA LYS A 231 23.26 0.31 -5.06
C LYS A 231 23.77 1.38 -4.12
N THR A 232 25.00 1.86 -4.33
CA THR A 232 25.58 2.93 -3.52
C THR A 232 24.74 4.21 -3.55
N GLN A 233 24.21 4.59 -4.72
CA GLN A 233 23.33 5.76 -4.86
C GLN A 233 21.99 5.55 -4.15
N VAL A 234 21.34 4.40 -4.37
CA VAL A 234 20.04 4.08 -3.76
C VAL A 234 20.14 3.95 -2.24
N ASP A 235 21.19 3.29 -1.72
CA ASP A 235 21.45 3.17 -0.29
C ASP A 235 21.65 4.54 0.36
N SER A 236 22.39 5.44 -0.30
CA SER A 236 22.61 6.82 0.19
C SER A 236 21.31 7.62 0.25
N TRP A 237 20.46 7.46 -0.78
CA TRP A 237 19.13 8.06 -0.80
C TRP A 237 18.23 7.49 0.30
N TYR A 238 18.23 6.16 0.49
CA TYR A 238 17.45 5.48 1.53
C TYR A 238 17.91 5.92 2.93
N LYS A 239 19.22 5.99 3.15
CA LYS A 239 19.79 6.49 4.41
C LYS A 239 19.28 7.90 4.72
N THR A 240 19.44 8.83 3.79
CA THR A 240 19.07 10.23 3.97
C THR A 240 17.56 10.41 4.19
N ASN A 241 16.74 9.66 3.44
CA ASN A 241 15.30 9.91 3.39
C ASN A 241 14.46 9.06 4.34
N ILE A 242 14.98 7.89 4.76
CA ILE A 242 14.27 6.94 5.61
C ILE A 242 14.99 6.75 6.94
N VAL A 243 16.27 6.35 6.92
CA VAL A 243 17.02 5.98 8.13
C VAL A 243 17.26 7.19 9.03
N ASP A 244 17.85 8.25 8.49
CA ASP A 244 18.22 9.45 9.24
C ASP A 244 16.99 10.24 9.74
N LYS A 245 15.80 9.95 9.18
CA LYS A 245 14.50 10.45 9.65
C LYS A 245 13.82 9.54 10.68
N GLY A 246 14.46 8.45 11.11
CA GLY A 246 13.92 7.51 12.09
C GLY A 246 12.72 6.71 11.60
N LEU A 247 12.54 6.58 10.28
CA LEU A 247 11.39 5.91 9.67
C LEU A 247 11.61 4.40 9.45
N SER A 248 12.84 3.90 9.64
CA SER A 248 13.16 2.48 9.50
C SER A 248 12.33 1.56 10.40
N LYS A 249 11.80 2.06 11.52
CA LYS A 249 10.89 1.31 12.40
C LYS A 249 9.56 0.87 11.74
N TYR A 250 9.24 1.43 10.58
CA TYR A 250 8.05 1.07 9.78
C TYR A 250 8.37 0.18 8.58
N ILE A 251 9.65 -0.17 8.38
CA ILE A 251 10.12 -0.96 7.25
C ILE A 251 10.56 -2.33 7.77
N SER A 252 9.98 -3.39 7.23
CA SER A 252 10.44 -4.75 7.49
C SER A 252 11.71 -5.04 6.69
N ASP A 253 12.66 -5.74 7.32
CA ASP A 253 13.83 -6.29 6.65
C ASP A 253 13.47 -7.65 6.08
N GLU A 254 13.05 -7.66 4.81
CA GLU A 254 12.60 -8.87 4.13
C GLU A 254 13.60 -9.31 3.07
N ILE A 255 13.84 -10.62 3.01
CA ILE A 255 14.66 -11.23 1.97
C ILE A 255 13.81 -11.36 0.70
N PHE A 256 14.36 -10.91 -0.43
CA PHE A 256 13.76 -11.08 -1.74
C PHE A 256 14.44 -12.22 -2.50
N CYS A 257 13.65 -13.00 -3.25
CA CYS A 257 14.20 -14.04 -4.12
C CYS A 257 15.03 -13.39 -5.23
N ASN A 258 16.34 -13.55 -5.14
CA ASN A 258 17.26 -13.10 -6.17
C ASN A 258 17.53 -14.25 -7.12
N ASP A 259 16.83 -14.29 -8.25
CA ASP A 259 17.14 -15.29 -9.27
C ASP A 259 18.38 -14.86 -10.09
N ARG A 260 19.49 -15.53 -9.82
CA ARG A 260 20.74 -15.43 -10.61
C ARG A 260 21.08 -16.74 -11.31
N SER A 261 20.07 -17.60 -11.52
CA SER A 261 20.22 -18.79 -12.35
C SER A 261 20.63 -18.39 -13.77
N THR A 262 21.46 -19.22 -14.37
CA THR A 262 21.77 -19.15 -15.80
C THR A 262 20.66 -19.90 -16.55
N ALA A 263 20.40 -19.53 -17.79
CA ALA A 263 19.42 -20.23 -18.63
C ALA A 263 19.65 -21.74 -18.60
N THR A 264 18.56 -22.52 -18.53
CA THR A 264 18.61 -23.99 -18.52
C THR A 264 19.02 -24.55 -19.89
N SER A 265 19.28 -25.86 -19.95
CA SER A 265 19.86 -26.57 -21.09
C SER A 265 19.03 -26.58 -22.38
N SER A 266 17.77 -26.11 -22.38
CA SER A 266 17.06 -25.81 -23.64
C SER A 266 17.72 -24.60 -24.29
N GLU A 267 18.52 -24.86 -25.31
CA GLU A 267 19.39 -23.91 -25.99
C GLU A 267 18.72 -22.54 -26.17
N THR A 268 19.33 -21.50 -25.61
CA THR A 268 19.10 -20.16 -26.13
C THR A 268 19.49 -20.20 -27.61
N TRP A 269 18.70 -19.61 -28.51
CA TRP A 269 19.05 -19.53 -29.94
C TRP A 269 20.36 -18.76 -30.21
N TRP A 270 20.95 -18.16 -29.17
CA TRP A 270 22.24 -17.50 -29.23
C TRP A 270 23.38 -18.51 -29.12
N THR A 271 24.10 -18.70 -30.24
CA THR A 271 25.25 -19.61 -30.32
C THR A 271 26.45 -19.17 -29.48
N SER A 272 26.48 -17.93 -28.98
CA SER A 272 27.55 -17.43 -28.12
C SER A 272 27.31 -17.64 -26.63
N ASP A 273 26.12 -18.09 -26.20
CA ASP A 273 25.83 -18.31 -24.79
C ASP A 273 26.63 -19.48 -24.22
N THR A 274 27.56 -19.15 -23.33
CA THR A 274 28.42 -20.11 -22.64
C THR A 274 27.77 -20.71 -21.39
N LYS A 275 26.71 -20.07 -20.86
CA LYS A 275 26.01 -20.44 -19.62
C LYS A 275 26.88 -20.43 -18.37
N LYS A 276 28.08 -19.86 -18.43
CA LYS A 276 29.07 -19.90 -17.35
C LYS A 276 28.72 -18.97 -16.19
N GLY A 277 28.25 -17.75 -16.46
CA GLY A 277 27.89 -16.78 -15.44
C GLY A 277 29.06 -16.15 -14.68
N PHE A 278 30.23 -16.08 -15.32
CA PHE A 278 31.42 -15.38 -14.81
C PHE A 278 32.31 -14.95 -15.98
N GLY A 279 33.26 -14.06 -15.72
CA GLY A 279 34.17 -13.50 -16.72
C GLY A 279 33.42 -12.76 -17.83
N SER A 280 34.13 -12.47 -18.93
CA SER A 280 33.54 -11.90 -20.14
C SER A 280 32.84 -12.92 -21.03
N ASP A 281 32.58 -14.12 -20.51
CA ASP A 281 31.86 -15.17 -21.21
C ASP A 281 30.39 -14.77 -21.34
N SER A 282 29.89 -14.69 -22.59
CA SER A 282 28.48 -14.38 -22.86
C SER A 282 27.60 -15.37 -22.10
N THR A 283 26.69 -14.83 -21.28
CA THR A 283 25.82 -15.61 -20.39
C THR A 283 24.41 -15.08 -20.47
N VAL A 284 23.47 -15.97 -20.76
CA VAL A 284 22.03 -15.69 -20.64
C VAL A 284 21.54 -16.13 -19.25
N TYR A 285 20.83 -15.24 -18.56
CA TYR A 285 20.24 -15.51 -17.24
C TYR A 285 18.83 -16.07 -17.34
N GLY A 286 18.39 -16.84 -16.35
CA GLY A 286 17.12 -17.58 -16.35
C GLY A 286 15.89 -16.71 -16.54
N GLY A 287 15.97 -15.43 -16.14
CA GLY A 287 14.95 -14.42 -16.45
C GLY A 287 14.61 -14.35 -17.94
N TRP A 288 15.63 -14.36 -18.81
CA TRP A 288 15.43 -14.31 -20.25
C TRP A 288 14.64 -15.51 -20.77
N SER A 289 14.99 -16.72 -20.34
CA SER A 289 14.30 -17.95 -20.74
C SER A 289 12.84 -18.01 -20.27
N ARG A 290 12.44 -17.21 -19.27
CA ARG A 290 11.04 -17.07 -18.88
C ARG A 290 10.27 -16.13 -19.81
N PHE A 291 10.93 -15.12 -20.37
CA PHE A 291 10.29 -14.15 -21.27
C PHE A 291 10.31 -14.58 -22.73
N MET A 292 11.27 -15.41 -23.15
CA MET A 292 11.47 -15.77 -24.56
C MET A 292 11.64 -17.27 -24.78
N LYS A 293 11.07 -17.76 -25.88
CA LYS A 293 11.21 -19.14 -26.35
C LYS A 293 12.53 -19.33 -27.11
N THR A 294 12.88 -20.59 -27.33
CA THR A 294 14.07 -21.01 -28.07
C THR A 294 14.05 -20.63 -29.54
N ASP A 295 12.89 -20.24 -30.10
CA ASP A 295 12.74 -19.78 -31.49
C ASP A 295 12.83 -18.25 -31.65
N GLY A 296 13.11 -17.53 -30.56
CA GLY A 296 13.18 -16.07 -30.56
C GLY A 296 11.82 -15.37 -30.43
N SER A 297 10.71 -16.11 -30.28
CA SER A 297 9.40 -15.53 -30.00
C SER A 297 9.19 -15.25 -28.49
N TRP A 298 8.33 -14.28 -28.18
CA TRP A 298 7.90 -14.02 -26.81
C TRP A 298 7.17 -15.25 -26.24
N ASN A 299 7.49 -15.60 -25.00
CA ASN A 299 6.76 -16.62 -24.28
C ASN A 299 5.42 -16.05 -23.78
N MET A 300 4.45 -15.95 -24.68
CA MET A 300 3.08 -15.46 -24.41
C MET A 300 2.16 -16.55 -23.82
N THR A 301 2.70 -17.53 -23.10
CA THR A 301 1.84 -18.43 -22.31
C THR A 301 1.06 -17.58 -21.31
N SER A 302 -0.24 -17.86 -21.14
CA SER A 302 -1.09 -17.09 -20.21
C SER A 302 -0.39 -17.04 -18.85
N PRO A 303 0.09 -15.87 -18.41
CA PRO A 303 0.89 -15.77 -17.20
C PRO A 303 0.06 -16.33 -16.04
N SER A 304 0.61 -17.31 -15.34
CA SER A 304 0.06 -17.79 -14.07
C SER A 304 1.00 -17.32 -12.98
N PRO A 305 0.92 -16.03 -12.56
CA PRO A 305 1.82 -15.50 -11.57
C PRO A 305 1.67 -16.29 -10.27
N HIS A 306 2.79 -16.53 -9.60
CA HIS A 306 2.81 -17.08 -8.25
C HIS A 306 3.59 -16.10 -7.38
N ILE A 307 3.10 -15.89 -6.17
CA ILE A 307 3.67 -14.90 -5.23
C ILE A 307 4.60 -15.57 -4.20
N ARG A 308 4.71 -16.90 -4.26
CA ARG A 308 5.60 -17.71 -3.44
C ARG A 308 7.02 -17.72 -3.98
N VAL A 309 7.98 -17.75 -3.07
CA VAL A 309 9.39 -17.95 -3.39
C VAL A 309 9.60 -19.40 -3.85
N SER A 310 10.16 -19.61 -5.04
CA SER A 310 10.46 -20.96 -5.56
C SER A 310 11.59 -21.66 -4.80
N THR A 311 12.52 -20.88 -4.22
CA THR A 311 13.67 -21.33 -3.41
C THR A 311 14.09 -20.20 -2.46
N LYS A 312 14.01 -20.42 -1.14
CA LYS A 312 14.67 -19.56 -0.15
C LYS A 312 16.14 -19.99 -0.11
N GLU A 313 17.00 -19.32 -0.87
CA GLU A 313 18.46 -19.44 -0.74
C GLU A 313 19.01 -18.34 0.17
#